data_AF-C0HBH9-F1
#
_entry.id   AF-C0HBH9-F1
#
_cell.length_a   1.000
_cell.length_b   1.000
_cell.length_c   1.000
_cell.angle_alpha   90.00
_cell.angle_beta   90.00
_cell.angle_gamma   90.00
#
_symmetry.space_group_name_H-M   'P 1'
#
loop_
_entity.id
_entity.type
_entity.pdbx_description
1 polymer ?
#
loop_
_entity_poly.entity_id
_entity_poly.type
_entity_poly.pdbx_seq_one_letter_code
_entity_poly.pdbx_strand_id
1 'polypeptide(L)'
;MASRAGPRATGTDGSDFQHRERVASHYQMSVALKSEIRKLNIVHVLIWLLLAAQVTVSQLNLVSHSVVAAPYQWEYPYLLSIIPSLFSFMALPRNNISYLVISMISAGLFCIAPLIYGGMEMFPVAQQLYRHGKAYRFIFGFSAVSVMYLVMVIAVQVHGWQIYYSKKLLDAWFTSTQDKKKK
;
A
#
# COMPACT_ATOMS: atom_id res chain seq x y z
N MET A 1 -49.09 -18.25 -13.89
CA MET A 1 -48.27 -17.64 -14.96
C MET A 1 -47.87 -16.25 -14.50
N ALA A 2 -46.65 -16.08 -13.99
CA ALA A 2 -46.14 -14.76 -13.61
C ALA A 2 -45.65 -14.03 -14.87
N SER A 3 -46.15 -12.81 -15.10
CA SER A 3 -45.85 -11.98 -16.26
C SER A 3 -44.36 -11.72 -16.39
N ARG A 4 -43.73 -12.30 -17.42
CA ARG A 4 -42.32 -12.12 -17.81
C ARG A 4 -42.00 -10.75 -18.45
N ALA A 5 -42.92 -9.81 -18.42
CA ALA A 5 -42.80 -8.51 -19.09
C ALA A 5 -42.93 -7.37 -18.07
N GLY A 6 -41.94 -7.25 -17.19
CA GLY A 6 -41.71 -6.00 -16.46
C GLY A 6 -41.27 -4.89 -17.44
N PRO A 7 -41.37 -3.61 -17.04
CA PRO A 7 -41.06 -2.48 -17.91
C PRO A 7 -39.63 -2.60 -18.45
N ARG A 8 -39.49 -2.77 -19.77
CA ARG A 8 -38.18 -2.75 -20.44
C ARG A 8 -37.81 -1.31 -20.72
N ALA A 9 -36.55 -0.95 -20.46
CA ALA A 9 -36.01 0.33 -20.88
C ALA A 9 -36.22 0.50 -22.40
N THR A 10 -36.83 1.61 -22.80
CA THR A 10 -37.09 1.94 -24.21
C THR A 10 -35.80 1.89 -25.01
N GLY A 11 -35.75 1.01 -26.02
CA GLY A 11 -34.61 0.87 -26.94
C GLY A 11 -33.77 -0.40 -26.81
N THR A 12 -34.12 -1.37 -25.94
CA THR A 12 -33.33 -2.60 -25.79
C THR A 12 -34.18 -3.87 -25.97
N ASP A 13 -33.75 -4.78 -26.86
CA ASP A 13 -34.44 -6.04 -27.18
C ASP A 13 -34.29 -7.13 -26.09
N GLY A 14 -33.41 -6.89 -25.10
CA GLY A 14 -33.12 -7.78 -23.98
C GLY A 14 -32.05 -8.83 -24.28
N SER A 15 -31.42 -8.80 -25.46
CA SER A 15 -30.28 -9.67 -25.81
C SER A 15 -28.97 -9.25 -25.14
N ASP A 16 -28.93 -8.06 -24.54
CA ASP A 16 -27.74 -7.44 -23.93
C ASP A 16 -27.51 -7.81 -22.46
N PHE A 17 -28.28 -8.73 -21.89
CA PHE A 17 -28.22 -9.08 -20.46
C PHE A 17 -26.82 -9.53 -20.01
N GLN A 18 -26.16 -10.41 -20.77
CA GLN A 18 -24.81 -10.89 -20.47
C GLN A 18 -23.80 -9.74 -20.44
N HIS A 19 -23.98 -8.76 -21.32
CA HIS A 19 -23.13 -7.59 -21.37
C HIS A 19 -23.34 -6.69 -20.16
N ARG A 20 -24.59 -6.43 -19.77
CA ARG A 20 -24.92 -5.63 -18.57
C ARG A 20 -24.39 -6.28 -17.29
N GLU A 21 -24.52 -7.59 -17.14
CA GLU A 21 -23.98 -8.34 -16.00
C GLU A 21 -22.45 -8.26 -15.94
N ARG A 22 -21.77 -8.40 -17.08
CA ARG A 22 -20.31 -8.27 -17.16
C ARG A 22 -19.83 -6.85 -16.81
N VAL A 23 -20.50 -5.82 -17.32
CA VAL A 23 -20.16 -4.42 -16.97
C VAL A 23 -20.41 -4.14 -15.48
N ALA A 24 -21.52 -4.63 -14.93
CA ALA A 24 -21.84 -4.46 -13.51
C ALA A 24 -20.81 -5.16 -12.59
N SER A 25 -20.42 -6.39 -12.92
CA SER A 25 -19.41 -7.14 -12.14
C SER A 25 -18.02 -6.48 -12.19
N HIS A 26 -17.59 -5.97 -13.35
CA HIS A 26 -16.35 -5.19 -13.46
C HIS A 26 -16.38 -3.92 -12.61
N TYR A 27 -17.52 -3.21 -12.58
CA TYR A 27 -17.67 -2.01 -11.77
C TYR A 27 -17.63 -2.33 -10.27
N GLN A 28 -18.39 -3.35 -9.83
CA GLN A 28 -18.39 -3.79 -8.43
C GLN A 28 -17.00 -4.22 -7.96
N MET A 29 -16.28 -4.99 -8.78
CA MET A 29 -14.91 -5.41 -8.47
C MET A 29 -13.96 -4.20 -8.37
N SER A 30 -14.07 -3.23 -9.28
CA SER A 30 -13.25 -2.02 -9.22
C SER A 30 -13.51 -1.20 -7.95
N VAL A 31 -14.78 -1.04 -7.55
CA VAL A 31 -15.15 -0.31 -6.33
C VAL A 31 -14.60 -1.00 -5.08
N ALA A 32 -14.76 -2.33 -5.00
CA ALA A 32 -14.22 -3.11 -3.88
C ALA A 32 -12.69 -2.94 -3.77
N LEU A 33 -11.95 -3.17 -4.86
CA LEU A 33 -10.49 -3.05 -4.87
C LEU A 33 -10.01 -1.63 -4.51
N LYS A 34 -10.68 -0.58 -5.00
CA LYS A 34 -10.37 0.80 -4.63
C LYS A 34 -10.52 1.05 -3.13
N SER A 35 -11.56 0.49 -2.51
CA SER A 35 -11.79 0.64 -1.07
C SER A 35 -10.70 -0.06 -0.25
N GLU A 36 -10.28 -1.26 -0.67
CA GLU A 36 -9.17 -1.99 -0.03
C GLU A 36 -7.85 -1.23 -0.15
N ILE A 37 -7.51 -0.76 -1.35
CA ILE A 37 -6.30 0.06 -1.58
C ILE A 37 -6.35 1.33 -0.74
N ARG A 38 -7.50 2.01 -0.65
CA ARG A 38 -7.65 3.22 0.18
C ARG A 38 -7.38 2.93 1.66
N LYS A 39 -7.93 1.85 2.20
CA LYS A 39 -7.68 1.45 3.60
C LYS A 39 -6.19 1.20 3.83
N LEU A 40 -5.55 0.43 2.95
CA LEU A 40 -4.12 0.15 3.05
C LEU A 40 -3.24 1.40 2.91
N ASN A 41 -3.58 2.33 2.02
CA ASN A 41 -2.87 3.60 1.90
C ASN A 41 -2.99 4.44 3.17
N ILE A 42 -4.15 4.45 3.84
CA ILE A 42 -4.33 5.13 5.13
C ILE A 42 -3.44 4.49 6.19
N VAL A 43 -3.44 3.16 6.29
CA VAL A 43 -2.56 2.43 7.22
C VAL A 43 -1.09 2.75 6.96
N HIS A 44 -0.66 2.76 5.69
CA HIS A 44 0.69 3.15 5.30
C HIS A 44 1.02 4.60 5.72
N VAL A 45 0.11 5.54 5.48
CA VAL A 45 0.31 6.94 5.90
C VAL A 45 0.47 7.05 7.42
N LEU A 46 -0.27 6.27 8.20
CA LEU A 46 -0.10 6.22 9.67
C LEU A 46 1.28 5.69 10.06
N ILE A 47 1.73 4.59 9.46
CA ILE A 47 3.09 4.05 9.69
C ILE A 47 4.14 5.09 9.31
N TRP A 48 4.00 5.72 8.14
CA TRP A 48 4.89 6.75 7.65
C TRP A 48 4.96 7.96 8.59
N LEU A 49 3.84 8.44 9.10
CA LEU A 49 3.80 9.55 10.06
C LEU A 49 4.55 9.22 11.35
N LEU A 50 4.41 7.99 11.86
CA LEU A 50 5.14 7.54 13.04
C LEU A 50 6.66 7.52 12.80
N LEU A 51 7.10 7.00 11.66
CA LEU A 51 8.53 6.98 11.29
C LEU A 51 9.06 8.41 11.06
N ALA A 52 8.30 9.24 10.34
CA ALA A 52 8.68 10.63 10.11
C ALA A 52 8.81 11.41 11.43
N ALA A 53 7.90 11.17 12.38
CA ALA A 53 7.96 11.76 13.71
C ALA A 53 9.21 11.27 14.48
N GLN A 54 9.49 9.96 14.48
CA GLN A 54 10.68 9.40 15.11
C GLN A 54 11.98 10.00 14.53
N VAL A 55 12.10 10.02 13.20
CA VAL A 55 13.25 10.62 12.50
C VAL A 55 13.39 12.09 12.86
N THR A 56 12.30 12.86 12.82
CA THR A 56 12.30 14.29 13.15
C THR A 56 12.72 14.53 14.62
N VAL A 57 12.18 13.77 15.56
CA VAL A 57 12.52 13.85 16.99
C VAL A 57 14.00 13.59 17.24
N SER A 58 14.57 12.58 16.59
CA SER A 58 15.99 12.27 16.72
C SER A 58 16.87 13.34 16.06
N GLN A 59 16.55 13.78 14.84
CA GLN A 59 17.35 14.76 14.10
C GLN A 59 17.36 16.15 14.77
N LEU A 60 16.23 16.57 15.33
CA LEU A 60 16.12 17.83 16.07
C LEU A 60 16.54 17.71 17.54
N ASN A 61 16.99 16.53 17.99
CA ASN A 61 17.33 16.26 19.39
C ASN A 61 16.22 16.66 20.39
N LEU A 62 14.95 16.51 20.00
CA LEU A 62 13.81 16.89 20.84
C LEU A 62 13.72 16.04 22.12
N VAL A 63 14.24 14.81 22.05
CA VAL A 63 14.31 13.86 23.16
C VAL A 63 15.70 13.23 23.17
N SER A 64 16.19 12.85 24.36
CA SER A 64 17.44 12.10 24.52
C SER A 64 17.46 10.83 23.64
N HIS A 65 18.62 10.55 23.06
CA HIS A 65 18.90 9.34 22.29
C HIS A 65 18.79 8.04 23.12
N SER A 66 18.73 8.15 24.44
CA SER A 66 18.42 7.03 25.33
C SER A 66 16.95 6.61 25.29
N VAL A 67 16.04 7.53 24.93
CA VAL A 67 14.60 7.28 24.83
C VAL A 67 14.20 6.94 23.40
N VAL A 68 14.71 7.70 22.44
CA VAL A 68 14.49 7.49 21.00
C VAL A 68 15.84 7.37 20.32
N ALA A 69 16.22 6.14 19.97
CA ALA A 69 17.47 5.89 19.26
C ALA A 69 17.51 6.58 17.89
N ALA A 70 18.72 6.83 17.42
CA ALA A 70 18.94 7.32 16.07
C ALA A 70 18.36 6.33 15.03
N PRO A 71 17.67 6.82 13.99
CA PRO A 71 17.10 6.01 12.92
C PRO A 71 18.13 5.11 12.25
N TYR A 72 17.70 3.92 11.84
CA TYR A 72 18.45 3.06 10.95
C TYR A 72 18.55 3.67 9.55
N GLN A 73 19.55 3.24 8.76
CA GLN A 73 19.81 3.82 7.44
C GLN A 73 18.66 3.56 6.48
N TRP A 74 17.95 2.43 6.61
CA TRP A 74 16.79 2.13 5.77
C TRP A 74 15.59 3.06 5.97
N GLU A 75 15.45 3.69 7.14
CA GLU A 75 14.31 4.55 7.45
C GLU A 75 14.30 5.81 6.56
N TYR A 76 15.48 6.37 6.27
CA TYR A 76 15.62 7.57 5.43
C TYR A 76 15.07 7.40 4.00
N PRO A 77 15.53 6.42 3.19
CA PRO A 77 14.94 6.19 1.87
C PRO A 77 13.50 5.70 1.96
N TYR A 78 13.10 5.04 3.05
CA TYR A 78 11.71 4.64 3.27
C TYR A 78 10.76 5.84 3.48
N LEU A 79 11.25 7.02 3.88
CA LEU A 79 10.42 8.23 3.89
C LEU A 79 9.91 8.61 2.50
N LEU A 80 10.58 8.16 1.42
CA LEU A 80 10.10 8.36 0.06
C LEU A 80 8.89 7.48 -0.30
N SER A 81 8.52 6.50 0.54
CA SER A 81 7.35 5.64 0.37
C SER A 81 6.00 6.39 0.38
N ILE A 82 6.00 7.67 0.77
CA ILE A 82 4.80 8.52 0.64
C ILE A 82 4.47 8.81 -0.83
N ILE A 83 5.48 8.89 -1.71
CA ILE A 83 5.33 9.20 -3.14
C ILE A 83 4.40 8.20 -3.86
N PRO A 84 4.65 6.87 -3.81
CA PRO A 84 3.75 5.90 -4.43
C PRO A 84 2.33 5.96 -3.87
N SER A 85 2.18 6.26 -2.57
CA SER A 85 0.86 6.39 -1.94
C SER A 85 0.09 7.62 -2.43
N LEU A 86 0.76 8.75 -2.66
CA LEU A 86 0.15 9.94 -3.26
C LEU A 86 -0.37 9.64 -4.67
N PHE A 87 0.44 9.02 -5.53
CA PHE A 87 0.01 8.61 -6.87
C PHE A 87 -1.14 7.59 -6.81
N SER A 88 -1.11 6.67 -5.84
CA SER A 88 -2.20 5.73 -5.61
C SER A 88 -3.52 6.46 -5.33
N PHE A 89 -3.53 7.42 -4.39
CA PHE A 89 -4.72 8.22 -4.09
C PHE A 89 -5.21 9.03 -5.30
N MET A 90 -4.31 9.62 -6.08
CA MET A 90 -4.67 10.39 -7.28
C MET A 90 -5.23 9.50 -8.40
N ALA A 91 -4.86 8.22 -8.45
CA ALA A 91 -5.35 7.27 -9.46
C ALA A 91 -6.82 6.87 -9.25
N LEU A 92 -7.28 6.75 -7.98
CA LEU A 92 -8.60 6.14 -7.67
C LEU A 92 -9.84 6.95 -8.13
N PRO A 93 -9.89 8.30 -8.03
CA PRO A 93 -11.08 9.08 -8.38
C PRO A 93 -11.41 9.04 -9.87
N ARG A 94 -10.39 9.09 -10.73
CA ARG A 94 -10.55 9.19 -12.19
C ARG A 94 -10.18 7.91 -12.95
N ASN A 95 -9.92 6.81 -12.25
CA ASN A 95 -9.40 5.57 -12.84
C ASN A 95 -8.15 5.81 -13.70
N ASN A 96 -7.23 6.65 -13.22
CA ASN A 96 -6.05 7.00 -14.01
C ASN A 96 -5.04 5.86 -13.99
N ILE A 97 -5.01 5.09 -15.08
CA ILE A 97 -4.12 3.95 -15.29
C ILE A 97 -2.65 4.36 -15.16
N SER A 98 -2.24 5.49 -15.74
CA SER A 98 -0.85 5.95 -15.69
C SER A 98 -0.38 6.21 -14.26
N TYR A 99 -1.20 6.88 -13.45
CA TYR A 99 -0.86 7.11 -12.03
C TYR A 99 -0.83 5.82 -11.21
N LEU A 100 -1.71 4.86 -11.50
CA LEU A 100 -1.67 3.56 -10.82
C LEU A 100 -0.38 2.78 -11.17
N VAL A 101 0.04 2.81 -12.43
CA VAL A 101 1.30 2.18 -12.87
C VAL A 101 2.52 2.86 -12.23
N ILE A 102 2.57 4.20 -12.24
CA ILE A 102 3.64 4.96 -11.59
C ILE A 102 3.70 4.62 -10.09
N SER A 103 2.54 4.58 -9.42
CA SER A 103 2.43 4.17 -8.02
C SER A 103 3.01 2.77 -7.78
N MET A 104 2.68 1.79 -8.62
CA MET A 104 3.17 0.42 -8.47
C MET A 104 4.68 0.29 -8.68
N ILE A 105 5.23 0.93 -9.72
CA ILE A 105 6.69 0.89 -10.00
C ILE A 105 7.45 1.60 -8.88
N SER A 106 7.00 2.79 -8.48
CA SER A 106 7.61 3.55 -7.39
C SER A 106 7.45 2.87 -6.03
N ALA A 107 6.40 2.07 -5.80
CA ALA A 107 6.26 1.25 -4.59
C ALA A 107 7.33 0.15 -4.50
N GLY A 108 7.71 -0.46 -5.63
CA GLY A 108 8.84 -1.39 -5.66
C GLY A 108 10.14 -0.73 -5.19
N LEU A 109 10.42 0.47 -5.68
CA LEU A 109 11.66 1.20 -5.40
C LEU A 109 11.69 1.85 -4.01
N PHE A 110 10.61 2.52 -3.59
CA PHE A 110 10.60 3.34 -2.38
C PHE A 110 9.91 2.69 -1.18
N CYS A 111 9.16 1.61 -1.38
CA CYS A 111 8.56 0.85 -0.28
C CYS A 111 9.29 -0.46 -0.05
N ILE A 112 9.36 -1.32 -1.09
CA ILE A 112 9.89 -2.69 -0.93
C ILE A 112 11.41 -2.70 -0.78
N ALA A 113 12.15 -1.97 -1.62
CA ALA A 113 13.61 -2.01 -1.58
C ALA A 113 14.21 -1.52 -0.24
N PRO A 114 13.75 -0.40 0.39
CA PRO A 114 14.23 0.00 1.70
C PRO A 114 13.93 -1.03 2.79
N LEU A 115 12.78 -1.71 2.73
CA LEU A 115 12.44 -2.75 3.73
C LEU A 115 13.34 -3.98 3.59
N ILE A 116 13.66 -4.41 2.36
CA ILE A 116 14.63 -5.49 2.13
C ILE A 116 16.01 -5.11 2.68
N TYR A 117 16.48 -3.91 2.32
CA TYR A 117 17.76 -3.39 2.81
C TYR A 117 17.80 -3.30 4.34
N GLY A 118 16.75 -2.75 4.96
CA GLY A 118 16.65 -2.63 6.41
C GLY A 118 16.63 -3.98 7.13
N GLY A 119 15.99 -4.99 6.53
CA GLY A 119 15.99 -6.35 7.05
C GLY A 119 17.39 -6.94 7.12
N MET A 120 18.26 -6.61 6.16
CA MET A 120 19.67 -7.00 6.14
C MET A 120 20.52 -6.12 7.08
N GLU A 121 20.29 -4.81 7.09
CA GLU A 121 21.01 -3.84 7.94
C GLU A 121 20.86 -4.18 9.44
N MET A 122 19.63 -4.48 9.87
CA MET A 122 19.33 -4.75 11.27
C MET A 122 19.71 -6.17 11.72
N PHE A 123 20.05 -7.06 10.79
CA PHE A 123 20.28 -8.48 11.08
C PHE A 123 21.44 -8.72 12.06
N PRO A 124 22.63 -8.10 11.93
CA PRO A 124 23.71 -8.26 12.91
C PRO A 124 23.31 -7.76 14.31
N VAL A 125 22.52 -6.69 14.38
CA VAL A 125 22.04 -6.13 15.66
C VAL A 125 21.03 -7.08 16.31
N ALA A 126 20.14 -7.68 15.52
CA ALA A 126 19.24 -8.73 16.02
C ALA A 126 20.01 -9.96 16.50
N GLN A 127 21.04 -10.40 15.78
CA GLN A 127 21.89 -11.51 16.25
C GLN A 127 22.54 -11.20 17.60
N GLN A 128 23.05 -9.98 17.79
CA GLN A 128 23.62 -9.57 19.07
C GLN A 128 22.60 -9.57 20.21
N LEU A 129 21.38 -9.12 19.92
CA LEU A 129 20.28 -9.15 20.89
C LEU A 129 19.91 -10.59 21.27
N TYR A 130 19.62 -11.44 20.29
CA TYR A 130 19.08 -12.78 20.54
C TYR A 130 20.12 -13.79 21.02
N ARG A 131 21.39 -13.66 20.62
CA ARG A 131 22.46 -14.59 21.05
C ARG A 131 23.19 -14.14 22.30
N HIS A 132 23.36 -12.83 22.50
CA HIS A 132 24.19 -12.30 23.58
C HIS A 132 23.39 -11.48 24.60
N GLY A 133 22.10 -11.24 24.38
CA GLY A 133 21.26 -10.42 25.26
C GLY A 133 21.66 -8.95 25.28
N LYS A 134 22.42 -8.46 24.30
CA LYS A 134 22.95 -7.09 24.27
C LYS A 134 22.14 -6.21 23.32
N ALA A 135 21.56 -5.14 23.86
CA ALA A 135 20.89 -4.09 23.10
C ALA A 135 21.66 -2.76 23.22
N TYR A 136 21.90 -2.11 22.08
CA TYR A 136 22.64 -0.83 22.03
C TYR A 136 21.76 0.36 21.66
N ARG A 137 20.56 0.11 21.14
CA ARG A 137 19.60 1.13 20.71
C ARG A 137 18.25 0.82 21.34
N PHE A 138 17.58 1.85 21.84
CA PHE A 138 16.30 1.74 22.55
C PHE A 138 15.26 2.68 21.97
N ILE A 139 14.01 2.22 21.94
CA ILE A 139 12.83 3.02 21.62
C ILE A 139 11.84 2.79 22.76
N PHE A 140 11.56 3.84 23.53
CA PHE A 140 10.66 3.80 24.70
C PHE A 140 10.97 2.66 25.69
N GLY A 141 12.26 2.42 25.94
CA GLY A 141 12.73 1.37 26.87
C GLY A 141 12.81 -0.04 26.28
N PHE A 142 12.29 -0.28 25.07
CA PHE A 142 12.42 -1.55 24.36
C PHE A 142 13.61 -1.53 23.40
N SER A 143 14.15 -2.70 23.06
CA SER A 143 15.21 -2.79 22.05
C SER A 143 14.69 -2.28 20.70
N ALA A 144 15.37 -1.27 20.14
CA ALA A 144 14.96 -0.63 18.89
C ALA A 144 14.85 -1.65 17.74
N VAL A 145 15.79 -2.61 17.66
CA VAL A 145 15.78 -3.62 16.60
C VAL A 145 14.52 -4.49 16.65
N SER A 146 14.03 -4.86 17.83
CA SER A 146 12.80 -5.65 17.97
C SER A 146 11.58 -4.87 17.53
N VAL A 147 11.47 -3.61 17.95
CA VAL A 147 10.38 -2.71 17.56
C VAL A 147 10.38 -2.48 16.04
N MET A 148 11.54 -2.21 15.45
CA MET A 148 11.66 -1.91 14.03
C MET A 148 11.43 -3.15 13.15
N TYR A 149 11.82 -4.35 13.56
CA TYR A 149 11.44 -5.57 12.84
C TYR A 149 9.92 -5.81 12.85
N LEU A 150 9.23 -5.52 13.96
CA LEU A 150 7.77 -5.62 14.01
C LEU A 150 7.11 -4.65 13.02
N VAL A 151 7.55 -3.38 13.04
CA VAL A 151 7.11 -2.35 12.09
C VAL A 151 7.37 -2.80 10.65
N MET A 152 8.55 -3.36 10.38
CA MET A 152 8.93 -3.84 9.06
C MET A 152 8.04 -4.97 8.56
N VAL A 153 7.73 -5.97 9.39
CA VAL A 153 6.83 -7.07 9.02
C VAL A 153 5.44 -6.55 8.67
N ILE A 154 4.90 -5.62 9.46
CA ILE A 154 3.61 -4.97 9.19
C ILE A 154 3.67 -4.20 7.88
N ALA A 155 4.71 -3.39 7.67
CA ALA A 155 4.90 -2.60 6.45
C ALA A 155 5.00 -3.50 5.20
N VAL A 156 5.75 -4.60 5.27
CA VAL A 156 5.85 -5.59 4.17
C VAL A 156 4.48 -6.17 3.84
N GLN A 157 3.67 -6.52 4.84
CA GLN A 157 2.31 -7.03 4.61
C GLN A 157 1.41 -5.97 3.95
N VAL A 158 1.42 -4.74 4.45
CA VAL A 158 0.65 -3.62 3.89
C VAL A 158 1.02 -3.40 2.41
N HIS A 159 2.31 -3.32 2.10
CA HIS A 159 2.77 -3.12 0.73
C HIS A 159 2.51 -4.32 -0.19
N GLY A 160 2.66 -5.53 0.33
CA GLY A 160 2.34 -6.75 -0.41
C GLY A 160 0.87 -6.75 -0.87
N TRP A 161 -0.06 -6.42 0.03
CA TRP A 161 -1.47 -6.30 -0.31
C TRP A 161 -1.76 -5.10 -1.22
N GLN A 162 -1.11 -3.94 -1.01
CA GLN A 162 -1.26 -2.78 -1.89
C GLN A 162 -0.90 -3.11 -3.34
N ILE A 163 0.25 -3.75 -3.56
CA ILE A 163 0.72 -4.12 -4.90
C ILE A 163 -0.22 -5.16 -5.51
N TYR A 164 -0.63 -6.17 -4.73
CA TYR A 164 -1.56 -7.21 -5.19
C TYR A 164 -2.91 -6.62 -5.66
N TYR A 165 -3.55 -5.79 -4.82
CA TYR A 165 -4.83 -5.19 -5.18
C TYR A 165 -4.69 -4.16 -6.30
N SER A 166 -3.59 -3.40 -6.33
CA SER A 166 -3.31 -2.45 -7.41
C SER A 166 -3.16 -3.16 -8.75
N LYS A 167 -2.48 -4.32 -8.79
CA LYS A 167 -2.35 -5.12 -10.01
C LYS A 167 -3.72 -5.64 -10.48
N LYS A 168 -4.54 -6.17 -9.57
CA LYS A 168 -5.91 -6.60 -9.91
C LYS A 168 -6.78 -5.46 -10.42
N LEU A 169 -6.67 -4.28 -9.82
CA LEU A 169 -7.41 -3.10 -10.24
C LEU A 169 -6.95 -2.61 -11.62
N LEU A 170 -5.65 -2.64 -11.86
CA LEU A 170 -5.04 -2.29 -13.14
C LEU A 170 -5.56 -3.20 -14.25
N ASP A 171 -5.59 -4.51 -14.01
CA ASP A 171 -6.12 -5.49 -14.97
C ASP A 171 -7.59 -5.24 -15.27
N ALA A 172 -8.41 -4.98 -14.24
CA ALA A 172 -9.82 -4.64 -14.40
C ALA A 172 -10.04 -3.37 -15.25
N TRP A 173 -9.23 -2.33 -15.04
CA TRP A 173 -9.32 -1.09 -15.83
C TRP A 173 -8.86 -1.27 -17.28
N PHE A 174 -7.81 -2.05 -17.52
CA PHE A 174 -7.36 -2.37 -18.88
C PHE A 174 -8.41 -3.16 -19.65
N THR A 175 -8.96 -4.24 -19.07
CA THR A 175 -10.01 -5.04 -19.73
C THR A 175 -11.23 -4.19 -20.06
N SER A 176 -11.70 -3.37 -19.11
CA SER A 176 -12.85 -2.49 -19.35
C SER A 176 -12.61 -1.45 -20.45
N THR A 177 -11.40 -0.91 -20.54
CA THR A 177 -11.05 0.09 -21.56
C THR A 177 -10.95 -0.55 -22.95
N GLN A 178 -10.40 -1.76 -23.04
CA GLN A 178 -10.32 -2.51 -24.29
C GLN A 178 -11.69 -2.97 -24.79
N ASP A 179 -12.55 -3.46 -23.88
CA ASP A 179 -13.93 -3.86 -24.21
C ASP A 179 -14.76 -2.67 -24.72
N LYS A 180 -14.46 -1.43 -24.28
CA LYS A 180 -15.05 -0.21 -24.82
C LYS A 180 -14.52 0.19 -26.19
N LYS A 181 -13.23 -0.06 -26.49
CA LYS A 181 -12.58 0.35 -27.75
C LYS A 181 -12.90 -0.60 -28.93
N LYS A 182 -13.20 -1.87 -28.63
CA LYS A 182 -13.57 -2.88 -29.64
C LYS A 182 -15.02 -2.74 -30.13
N LYS A 183 -15.80 -1.85 -29.55
CA LYS A 183 -17.17 -1.51 -29.95
C LYS A 183 -17.17 -0.12 -30.57
#